data_AF-A0A7J2X9Q5-F1
#
_entry.id   AF-A0A7J2X9Q5-F1
#
_cell.length_a   1.000
_cell.length_b   1.000
_cell.length_c   1.000
_cell.angle_alpha   90.00
_cell.angle_beta   90.00
_cell.angle_gamma   90.00
#
_symmetry.space_group_name_H-M   'P 1'
#
loop_
_entity.id
_entity.type
_entity.pdbx_description
1 polymer ?
#
loop_
_entity_poly.entity_id
_entity_poly.type
_entity_poly.pdbx_seq_one_letter_code
_entity_poly.pdbx_strand_id
1 'polypeptide(L)'
;MAVTKGEVKINVSSPEKEGKTVIVDIDEDTLSITSITDVLVVYDGKSISMAENYSDILNTSDDNNLPEYLAVMGSNGVQVLISIPRFSIHTILITKAASPSEGIPGFTIALALLAMIISIFVAIISKRS
;
A
#
# COMPACT_ATOMS: atom_id res chain seq x y z
N MET A 1 -5.83 19.88 5.31
CA MET A 1 -5.24 18.65 5.88
C MET A 1 -6.05 18.25 7.09
N ALA A 2 -6.33 16.96 7.25
CA ALA A 2 -6.94 16.38 8.43
C ALA A 2 -6.01 15.29 8.96
N VAL A 3 -5.79 15.26 10.27
CA VAL A 3 -4.85 14.34 10.93
C VAL A 3 -5.58 13.66 12.07
N THR A 4 -5.53 12.33 12.10
CA THR A 4 -6.03 11.49 13.19
C THR A 4 -5.00 10.43 13.50
N LYS A 5 -5.03 9.85 14.70
CA LYS A 5 -4.10 8.77 15.04
C LYS A 5 -4.24 7.62 14.03
N GLY A 6 -3.15 7.25 13.36
CA GLY A 6 -3.08 6.20 12.34
C GLY A 6 -3.37 6.66 10.91
N GLU A 7 -3.71 7.93 10.67
CA GLU A 7 -4.09 8.43 9.34
C GLU A 7 -3.76 9.92 9.15
N VAL A 8 -3.13 10.23 8.02
CA VAL A 8 -2.94 11.60 7.52
C VAL A 8 -3.66 11.75 6.18
N LYS A 9 -4.65 12.64 6.13
CA LYS A 9 -5.42 12.95 4.92
C LYS A 9 -5.13 14.36 4.42
N ILE A 10 -4.72 14.46 3.17
CA ILE A 10 -4.26 15.69 2.53
C ILE A 10 -5.10 15.92 1.28
N ASN A 11 -5.69 17.11 1.18
CA ASN A 11 -6.30 17.57 -0.06
C ASN A 11 -5.32 18.57 -0.68
N VAL A 12 -4.90 18.31 -1.91
CA VAL A 12 -4.04 19.20 -2.68
C VAL A 12 -4.84 19.77 -3.84
N SER A 13 -4.57 21.03 -4.18
CA SER A 13 -5.24 21.74 -5.27
C SER A 13 -4.29 22.76 -5.86
N SER A 14 -4.19 22.78 -7.19
CA SER A 14 -3.49 23.83 -7.92
C SER A 14 -4.20 24.10 -9.25
N PRO A 15 -4.26 25.37 -9.71
CA PRO A 15 -4.71 25.70 -11.05
C PRO A 15 -3.67 25.33 -12.13
N GLU A 16 -2.40 25.16 -11.73
CA GLU A 16 -1.33 24.71 -12.62
C GLU A 16 -1.41 23.20 -12.81
N LYS A 17 -1.17 22.75 -14.05
CA LYS A 17 -1.24 21.33 -14.43
C LYS A 17 0.12 20.62 -14.38
N GLU A 18 1.19 21.36 -14.09
CA GLU A 18 2.52 20.79 -13.94
C GLU A 18 2.54 19.80 -12.79
N GLY A 19 3.29 18.72 -12.94
CA GLY A 19 3.50 17.79 -11.86
C GLY A 19 4.33 18.40 -10.74
N LYS A 20 4.08 17.98 -9.50
CA LYS A 20 4.91 18.34 -8.34
C LYS A 20 5.03 17.13 -7.41
N THR A 21 6.11 17.08 -6.65
CA THR A 21 6.28 16.14 -5.55
C THR A 21 5.86 16.81 -4.24
N VAL A 22 4.96 16.17 -3.50
CA VAL A 22 4.51 16.62 -2.16
C VAL A 22 5.31 15.87 -1.12
N ILE A 23 5.93 16.58 -0.19
CA ILE A 23 6.71 16.01 0.92
C ILE A 23 5.90 16.16 2.20
N VAL A 24 5.78 15.07 2.96
CA VAL A 24 5.01 15.01 4.19
C VAL A 24 5.86 14.34 5.26
N ASP A 25 6.24 15.10 6.28
CA ASP A 25 6.87 14.56 7.49
C ASP A 25 5.79 14.18 8.50
N ILE A 26 5.79 12.92 8.93
CA ILE A 26 4.80 12.37 9.85
C ILE A 26 5.51 11.84 11.09
N ASP A 27 5.14 12.39 12.24
CA ASP A 27 5.65 11.99 13.55
C ASP A 27 5.14 10.58 13.96
N GLU A 28 5.96 9.84 14.70
CA GLU A 28 5.65 8.48 15.18
C GLU A 28 4.37 8.38 16.03
N ASP A 29 4.02 9.45 16.76
CA ASP A 29 2.79 9.52 17.57
C ASP A 29 1.55 9.63 16.69
N THR A 30 1.70 10.17 15.48
CA THR A 30 0.63 10.27 14.48
C THR A 30 0.49 8.97 13.72
N LEU A 31 1.60 8.42 13.22
CA LEU A 31 1.61 7.19 12.43
C LEU A 31 2.78 6.28 12.85
N SER A 32 2.47 5.28 13.68
CA SER A 32 3.48 4.36 14.22
C SER A 32 3.89 3.29 13.20
N ILE A 33 4.87 3.65 12.38
CA ILE A 33 5.48 2.82 11.34
C ILE A 33 6.87 2.39 11.80
N THR A 34 7.13 1.08 11.76
CA THR A 34 8.43 0.48 12.12
C THR A 34 9.20 -0.04 10.91
N SER A 35 8.56 -0.12 9.75
CA SER A 35 9.14 -0.54 8.47
C SER A 35 8.55 0.27 7.33
N ILE A 36 9.38 0.68 6.36
CA ILE A 36 8.90 1.37 5.14
C ILE A 36 7.84 0.58 4.39
N THR A 37 7.86 -0.75 4.49
CA THR A 37 6.90 -1.64 3.83
C THR A 37 5.49 -1.54 4.42
N ASP A 38 5.37 -0.97 5.63
CA ASP A 38 4.10 -0.78 6.29
C ASP A 38 3.45 0.55 5.87
N VAL A 39 4.12 1.38 5.08
CA VAL A 39 3.55 2.63 4.57
C VAL A 39 2.56 2.30 3.46
N LEU A 40 1.33 2.77 3.60
CA LEU A 40 0.32 2.72 2.55
C LEU A 40 -0.05 4.14 2.14
N VAL A 41 0.12 4.43 0.85
CA VAL A 41 -0.34 5.69 0.26
C VAL A 41 -1.49 5.41 -0.71
N VAL A 42 -2.57 6.14 -0.53
CA VAL A 42 -3.79 6.06 -1.33
C VAL A 42 -4.03 7.41 -1.99
N TYR A 43 -4.04 7.42 -3.32
CA TYR A 43 -4.27 8.59 -4.16
C TYR A 43 -5.63 8.47 -4.85
N ASP A 44 -6.53 9.43 -4.60
CA ASP A 44 -7.91 9.44 -5.10
C ASP A 44 -8.65 8.10 -4.90
N GLY A 45 -8.42 7.48 -3.75
CA GLY A 45 -9.03 6.20 -3.37
C GLY A 45 -8.36 4.95 -3.93
N LYS A 46 -7.22 5.07 -4.63
CA LYS A 46 -6.44 3.94 -5.14
C LYS A 46 -5.07 3.88 -4.49
N SER A 47 -4.65 2.71 -4.03
CA SER A 47 -3.27 2.50 -3.58
C SER A 47 -2.30 2.75 -4.73
N ILE A 48 -1.22 3.46 -4.45
CA ILE A 48 -0.15 3.75 -5.42
C ILE A 48 1.11 2.99 -5.07
N SER A 49 1.97 2.78 -6.06
CA SER A 49 3.21 2.01 -5.90
C SER A 49 4.32 2.86 -5.28
N MET A 50 5.27 2.17 -4.64
CA MET A 50 6.50 2.81 -4.18
C MET A 50 7.44 3.00 -5.38
N ALA A 51 8.03 4.20 -5.49
CA ALA A 51 9.04 4.55 -6.48
C ALA A 51 10.32 3.72 -6.29
N GLU A 52 11.09 3.54 -7.35
CA GLU A 52 12.33 2.74 -7.32
C GLU A 52 13.42 3.42 -6.48
N ASN A 53 13.48 4.75 -6.51
CA ASN A 53 14.51 5.53 -5.85
C ASN A 53 14.16 7.04 -5.72
N TYR A 54 15.08 7.82 -5.17
CA TYR A 54 14.89 9.26 -4.94
C TYR A 54 14.84 10.10 -6.23
N SER A 55 15.52 9.67 -7.30
CA SER A 55 15.47 10.41 -8.58
C SER A 55 14.13 10.18 -9.28
N ASP A 56 13.60 8.96 -9.17
CA ASP A 56 12.31 8.51 -9.69
C ASP A 56 11.17 9.36 -9.12
N ILE A 57 11.07 9.44 -7.79
CA ILE A 57 10.00 10.19 -7.11
C ILE A 57 10.00 11.71 -7.38
N LEU A 58 11.09 12.25 -7.92
CA LEU A 58 11.20 13.66 -8.30
C LEU A 58 10.90 13.91 -9.78
N ASN A 59 10.81 12.86 -10.60
CA ASN A 59 10.40 12.96 -11.98
C ASN A 59 8.91 12.68 -12.10
N THR A 60 8.09 13.72 -12.07
CA THR A 60 6.63 13.53 -12.06
C THR A 60 6.03 13.13 -13.42
N SER A 61 6.83 12.74 -14.41
CA SER A 61 6.38 12.54 -15.80
C SER A 61 6.76 11.19 -16.40
N ASP A 62 7.47 10.35 -15.66
CA ASP A 62 7.71 8.96 -16.01
C ASP A 62 6.49 8.08 -15.69
N ASP A 63 6.67 6.77 -15.78
CA ASP A 63 5.69 5.75 -15.41
C ASP A 63 4.30 5.93 -16.01
N ASN A 64 4.27 6.44 -17.25
CA ASN A 64 3.05 6.76 -17.98
C ASN A 64 2.14 7.77 -17.27
N ASN A 65 2.73 8.70 -16.52
CA ASN A 65 2.04 9.70 -15.69
C ASN A 65 1.17 9.07 -14.59
N LEU A 66 1.64 7.98 -13.98
CA LEU A 66 1.03 7.41 -12.80
C LEU A 66 1.60 8.05 -11.52
N PRO A 67 0.77 8.28 -10.50
CA PRO A 67 1.26 8.73 -9.20
C PRO A 67 1.97 7.59 -8.46
N GLU A 68 2.99 7.95 -7.71
CA GLU A 68 3.82 7.04 -6.92
C GLU A 68 4.30 7.73 -5.63
N TYR A 69 4.87 6.96 -4.71
CA TYR A 69 5.39 7.49 -3.46
C TYR A 69 6.76 6.93 -3.10
N LEU A 70 7.53 7.64 -2.30
CA LEU A 70 8.72 7.11 -1.63
C LEU A 70 8.59 7.36 -0.13
N ALA A 71 8.91 6.35 0.67
CA ALA A 71 8.94 6.47 2.12
C ALA A 71 10.37 6.37 2.65
N VAL A 72 10.74 7.27 3.55
CA VAL A 72 12.04 7.32 4.19
C VAL A 72 11.83 7.27 5.71
N MET A 73 12.42 6.27 6.37
CA MET A 73 12.38 6.20 7.83
C MET A 73 13.28 7.28 8.43
N GLY A 74 12.70 8.09 9.31
CA GLY A 74 13.43 8.98 10.20
C GLY A 74 13.61 8.34 11.58
N SER A 75 14.29 9.06 12.47
CA SER A 75 14.42 8.63 13.87
C SER A 75 13.12 8.77 14.68
N ASN A 76 12.22 9.69 14.26
CA ASN A 76 11.02 10.08 14.98
C ASN A 76 9.75 9.94 14.12
N GLY A 77 9.74 9.00 13.17
CA GLY A 77 8.61 8.80 12.25
C GLY A 77 9.05 8.56 10.81
N VAL A 78 8.22 8.96 9.86
CA VAL A 78 8.41 8.69 8.44
C VAL A 78 8.22 9.95 7.61
N GLN A 79 9.10 10.15 6.64
CA GLN A 79 8.90 11.13 5.56
C GLN A 79 8.34 10.41 4.35
N VAL A 80 7.26 10.93 3.79
CA VAL A 80 6.64 10.40 2.57
C VAL A 80 6.68 11.46 1.49
N LEU A 81 7.29 11.12 0.36
CA LEU A 81 7.27 11.90 -0.87
C LEU A 81 6.21 11.29 -1.78
N ILE A 82 5.36 12.12 -2.39
CA ILE A 82 4.29 11.69 -3.28
C ILE A 82 4.42 12.46 -4.59
N SER A 83 4.70 11.75 -5.69
CA SER A 83 4.74 12.32 -7.03
C SER A 83 3.32 12.47 -7.57
N ILE A 84 2.97 13.68 -7.99
CA ILE A 84 1.68 14.01 -8.59
C ILE A 84 1.94 14.44 -10.02
N PRO A 85 1.65 13.59 -11.03
CA PRO A 85 2.04 13.86 -12.41
C PRO A 85 1.37 15.06 -13.06
N ARG A 86 0.12 15.32 -12.65
CA ARG A 86 -0.66 16.44 -13.16
C ARG A 86 -1.53 17.00 -12.06
N PHE A 87 -1.18 18.17 -11.57
CA PHE A 87 -1.95 18.80 -10.51
C PHE A 87 -3.36 19.19 -10.97
N SER A 88 -4.32 18.85 -10.10
CA SER A 88 -5.69 19.36 -10.05
C SER A 88 -6.17 19.21 -8.61
N ILE A 89 -7.43 18.87 -8.36
CA ILE A 89 -7.91 18.55 -7.01
C ILE A 89 -7.69 17.06 -6.77
N HIS A 90 -6.86 16.73 -5.78
CA HIS A 90 -6.57 15.34 -5.40
C HIS A 90 -6.63 15.13 -3.90
N THR A 91 -6.97 13.91 -3.51
CA THR A 91 -6.96 13.44 -2.13
C THR A 91 -5.86 12.40 -1.94
N ILE A 92 -4.98 12.64 -0.99
CA ILE A 92 -3.91 11.73 -0.59
C ILE A 92 -4.19 11.27 0.84
N LEU A 93 -4.15 9.97 1.05
CA LEU A 93 -4.25 9.33 2.35
C LEU A 93 -2.94 8.57 2.61
N ILE A 94 -2.30 8.84 3.74
CA ILE A 94 -1.13 8.11 4.22
C ILE A 94 -1.53 7.40 5.51
N THR A 95 -1.37 6.09 5.53
CA THR A 95 -1.74 5.24 6.66
C THR A 95 -0.81 4.01 6.74
N LYS A 96 -1.04 3.15 7.72
CA LYS A 96 -0.33 1.89 7.87
C LYS A 96 -1.04 0.81 7.06
N ALA A 97 -0.31 0.08 6.23
CA ALA A 97 -0.82 -1.11 5.57
C ALA A 97 -1.35 -2.09 6.62
N ALA A 98 -2.51 -2.67 6.35
CA ALA A 98 -3.00 -3.77 7.18
C ALA A 98 -1.98 -4.91 7.09
N SER A 99 -1.52 -5.42 8.24
CA SER A 99 -0.73 -6.64 8.24
C SER A 99 -1.52 -7.72 7.50
N PRO A 100 -0.91 -8.48 6.56
CA PRO A 100 -1.58 -9.64 6.02
C PRO A 100 -2.01 -10.49 7.22
N SER A 101 -3.32 -10.71 7.37
CA SER A 101 -3.83 -11.51 8.47
C SER A 101 -3.04 -12.81 8.51
N GLU A 102 -2.40 -13.13 9.63
CA GLU A 102 -1.88 -14.48 9.84
C GLU A 102 -3.01 -15.44 9.45
N GLY A 103 -2.73 -16.32 8.47
CA GLY A 103 -3.76 -17.06 7.74
C GLY A 103 -4.77 -17.68 8.71
N ILE A 104 -6.05 -17.64 8.33
CA ILE A 104 -7.15 -18.13 9.18
C ILE A 104 -6.74 -19.46 9.80
N PRO A 105 -6.61 -19.55 11.14
CA PRO A 105 -6.20 -20.78 11.80
C PRO A 105 -7.14 -21.91 11.37
N GLY A 106 -6.58 -22.94 10.71
CA GLY A 106 -7.35 -24.08 10.19
C GLY A 106 -7.58 -24.12 8.68
N PHE A 107 -7.24 -23.08 7.90
CA PHE A 107 -7.34 -23.14 6.43
C PHE A 107 -6.44 -24.23 5.83
N THR A 108 -5.23 -24.39 6.36
CA THR A 108 -4.30 -25.46 5.99
C THR A 108 -4.83 -26.86 6.33
N ILE A 109 -5.47 -26.99 7.51
CA ILE A 109 -6.09 -28.24 7.95
C ILE A 109 -7.30 -28.58 7.06
N ALA A 110 -8.12 -27.59 6.70
CA ALA A 110 -9.26 -27.78 5.82
C ALA A 110 -8.84 -28.24 4.41
N LEU A 111 -7.78 -27.64 3.84
CA LEU A 111 -7.23 -28.07 2.56
C LEU A 111 -6.66 -29.49 2.61
N ALA A 112 -5.96 -29.86 3.69
CA ALA A 112 -5.43 -31.21 3.87
C ALA A 112 -6.55 -32.26 3.98
N LEU A 113 -7.62 -31.96 4.72
CA LEU A 113 -8.79 -32.84 4.82
C LEU A 113 -9.51 -32.99 3.48
N LEU A 114 -9.65 -31.90 2.72
CA LEU A 114 -10.25 -31.93 1.39
C LEU A 114 -9.43 -32.81 0.43
N ALA A 115 -8.11 -32.65 0.41
CA ALA A 115 -7.22 -33.48 -0.41
C ALA A 115 -7.28 -34.97 -0.02
N MET A 116 -7.40 -35.26 1.27
CA MET A 116 -7.55 -36.63 1.77
C MET A 116 -8.88 -37.25 1.32
N ILE A 117 -10.00 -36.50 1.40
CA ILE A 117 -11.31 -36.96 0.93
C ILE A 117 -11.28 -37.25 -0.57
N ILE A 118 -10.70 -36.37 -1.38
CA ILE A 118 -10.56 -36.55 -2.83
C ILE A 118 -9.76 -37.83 -3.12
N SER A 119 -8.65 -38.05 -2.40
CA SER A 119 -7.79 -39.22 -2.58
C SER A 119 -8.52 -40.53 -2.25
N ILE A 120 -9.31 -40.55 -1.17
CA ILE A 120 -10.16 -41.70 -0.81
C ILE A 120 -11.21 -41.96 -1.88
N PHE A 121 -11.88 -40.91 -2.36
CA PHE A 121 -12.92 -41.02 -3.39
C PHE A 121 -12.37 -41.59 -4.70
N VAL A 122 -11.20 -41.10 -5.14
CA VAL A 122 -10.48 -41.62 -6.33
C VAL A 122 -10.12 -43.09 -6.15
N ALA A 123 -9.60 -43.48 -4.98
CA ALA A 123 -9.23 -44.87 -4.70
C ALA A 123 -10.43 -45.83 -4.68
N ILE A 124 -11.61 -45.36 -4.27
CA ILE A 124 -12.85 -46.15 -4.31
C ILE A 124 -13.32 -46.36 -5.75
N ILE A 125 -13.29 -45.32 -6.58
CA ILE A 125 -13.67 -45.41 -8.00
C ILE A 125 -12.70 -46.34 -8.75
N SER A 126 -11.40 -46.21 -8.53
CA SER A 126 -10.39 -47.02 -9.21
C SER A 126 -10.44 -48.51 -8.84
N LYS A 127 -10.99 -48.87 -7.68
CA LYS A 127 -11.21 -50.27 -7.27
C LYS A 127 -12.50 -50.89 -7.82
N ARG A 128 -13.43 -50.08 -8.34
CA ARG A 128 -14.72 -50.53 -8.87
C ARG A 128 -14.76 -50.61 -10.41
N SER A 129 -13.71 -50.14 -11.09
CA SER A 129 -13.49 -50.33 -12.52
C SER A 129 -12.62 -51.54 -12.79
#